data_AF-A0A6G3X617-F1
#
_entry.id   AF-A0A6G3X617-F1
#
_cell.length_a   1.000
_cell.length_b   1.000
_cell.length_c   1.000
_cell.angle_alpha   90.00
_cell.angle_beta   90.00
_cell.angle_gamma   90.00
#
_symmetry.space_group_name_H-M   'P 1'
#
loop_
_entity.id
_entity.type
_entity.pdbx_description
1 polymer ?
#
loop_
_entity_poly.entity_id
_entity_poly.type
_entity_poly.pdbx_seq_one_letter_code
_entity_poly.pdbx_strand_id
1 'polypeptide(L)'
;EGIHRNIMRESSGNPAAINNWDSNAVKGTPSKGLLQVIDPTFQAYHVPGTSTDSYDPVANITAACNYAADRYGSIDNVFGAY
;
A
#
# COMPACT_ATOMS: atom_id res chain seq x y z
N GLU A 1 -0.02 -8.23 -14.23
CA GLU A 1 0.57 -9.22 -13.30
C GLU A 1 1.16 -8.66 -12.00
N GLY A 2 1.96 -7.58 -12.00
CA GLY A 2 2.63 -7.12 -10.76
C GLY A 2 1.71 -6.71 -9.63
N ILE A 3 0.60 -6.02 -9.92
CA ILE A 3 -0.36 -5.59 -8.88
C ILE A 3 -0.96 -6.78 -8.15
N HIS A 4 -1.57 -7.73 -8.88
CA HIS A 4 -2.19 -8.91 -8.27
C HIS A 4 -1.18 -9.75 -7.46
N ARG A 5 0.03 -9.95 -7.99
CA ARG A 5 1.12 -10.64 -7.27
C ARG A 5 1.45 -9.97 -5.94
N ASN A 6 1.61 -8.64 -5.94
CA ASN A 6 1.91 -7.90 -4.72
C ASN A 6 0.72 -7.94 -3.75
N ILE A 7 -0.52 -7.79 -4.20
CA ILE A 7 -1.71 -7.91 -3.33
C ILE A 7 -1.75 -9.26 -2.61
N MET A 8 -1.52 -10.35 -3.34
CA MET A 8 -1.55 -11.68 -2.74
C MET A 8 -0.39 -11.89 -1.75
N ARG A 9 0.79 -11.33 -2.01
CA ARG A 9 1.92 -11.36 -1.07
C ARG A 9 1.66 -10.55 0.19
N GLU A 10 1.16 -9.33 0.04
CA GLU A 10 1.06 -8.34 1.12
C GLU A 10 -0.14 -8.59 2.03
N SER A 11 -1.28 -9.00 1.48
CA SER A 11 -2.54 -9.08 2.24
C SER A 11 -3.33 -10.38 2.05
N SER A 12 -2.86 -11.30 1.19
CA SER A 12 -3.65 -12.44 0.72
C SER A 12 -5.01 -12.02 0.11
N GLY A 13 -5.09 -10.80 -0.43
CA GLY A 13 -6.31 -10.22 -0.98
C GLY A 13 -7.29 -9.63 0.04
N ASN A 14 -6.89 -9.49 1.32
CA ASN A 14 -7.74 -8.90 2.35
C ASN A 14 -7.58 -7.36 2.40
N PRO A 15 -8.59 -6.57 1.99
CA PRO A 15 -8.50 -5.12 2.02
C PRO A 15 -8.48 -4.54 3.44
N ALA A 16 -8.85 -5.32 4.47
CA ALA A 16 -8.79 -4.92 5.87
C ALA A 16 -7.50 -5.39 6.58
N ALA A 17 -6.50 -5.88 5.84
CA ALA A 17 -5.23 -6.32 6.42
C ALA A 17 -4.48 -5.17 7.09
N ILE A 18 -3.90 -5.43 8.27
CA ILE A 18 -3.09 -4.49 9.04
C ILE A 18 -1.91 -5.24 9.66
N ASN A 19 -0.70 -4.69 9.51
CA ASN A 19 0.47 -5.18 10.21
C ASN A 19 0.68 -4.44 11.53
N ASN A 20 0.62 -5.16 12.65
CA ASN A 20 0.77 -4.57 13.99
C ASN A 20 2.09 -4.96 14.70
N TRP A 21 3.02 -5.62 14.00
CA TRP A 21 4.18 -6.25 14.64
C TRP A 21 5.52 -5.61 14.25
N ASP A 22 5.56 -4.79 13.21
CA ASP A 22 6.79 -4.23 12.69
C ASP A 22 7.14 -2.87 13.31
N SER A 23 8.27 -2.30 12.87
CA SER A 23 8.72 -1.00 13.37
C SER A 23 7.80 0.16 13.02
N ASN A 24 7.00 0.06 11.96
CA ASN A 24 6.03 1.09 11.57
C ASN A 24 4.82 1.05 12.49
N ALA A 25 4.36 -0.15 12.85
CA ALA A 25 3.32 -0.36 13.86
C ALA A 25 3.75 0.19 15.22
N VAL A 26 4.99 -0.08 15.65
CA VAL A 26 5.56 0.47 16.90
C VAL A 26 5.62 2.00 16.86
N LYS A 27 5.85 2.60 15.69
CA LYS A 27 5.84 4.06 15.49
C LYS A 27 4.43 4.64 15.33
N GLY A 28 3.37 3.83 15.38
CA GLY A 28 1.98 4.27 15.28
C GLY A 28 1.47 4.47 13.85
N THR A 29 2.23 4.07 12.83
CA THR A 29 1.86 4.16 11.41
C THR A 29 1.88 2.77 10.76
N PRO A 30 1.07 1.81 11.24
CA PRO A 30 1.09 0.45 10.70
C PRO A 30 0.72 0.44 9.22
N SER A 31 1.31 -0.49 8.48
CA SER A 31 0.95 -0.80 7.10
C SER A 31 -0.46 -1.36 7.01
N LYS A 32 -1.25 -0.90 6.02
CA LYS A 32 -2.68 -1.24 5.89
C LYS A 32 -3.10 -1.52 4.45
N GLY A 33 -4.19 -2.26 4.32
CA GLY A 33 -4.88 -2.48 3.05
C GLY A 33 -4.20 -3.49 2.14
N LEU A 34 -4.67 -3.56 0.90
CA LEU A 34 -4.30 -4.60 -0.06
C LEU A 34 -2.80 -4.67 -0.36
N LEU A 35 -2.14 -3.51 -0.41
CA LEU A 35 -0.71 -3.37 -0.68
C LEU A 35 0.08 -2.91 0.55
N GLN A 36 -0.48 -3.00 1.75
CA GLN A 36 0.22 -2.77 3.01
C GLN A 36 0.99 -1.43 3.05
N VAL A 37 0.33 -0.35 2.66
CA VAL A 37 0.92 1.01 2.63
C VAL A 37 0.83 1.65 4.02
N ILE A 38 1.89 2.30 4.48
CA ILE A 38 1.88 3.10 5.71
C ILE A 38 1.20 4.46 5.49
N ASP A 39 0.62 5.02 6.56
CA ASP A 39 -0.16 6.26 6.48
C ASP A 39 0.61 7.45 5.84
N PRO A 40 1.87 7.75 6.19
CA PRO A 40 2.61 8.84 5.54
C PRO A 40 2.76 8.68 4.03
N THR A 41 2.98 7.45 3.56
CA THR A 41 3.09 7.14 2.13
C THR A 41 1.72 7.24 1.46
N PHE A 42 0.66 6.74 2.10
CA PHE A 42 -0.70 6.86 1.56
C PHE A 42 -1.08 8.33 1.36
N GLN A 43 -0.83 9.19 2.36
CA GLN A 43 -1.14 10.61 2.26
C GLN A 43 -0.30 11.32 1.17
N ALA A 44 0.98 11.00 1.05
CA ALA A 44 1.88 11.64 0.09
C ALA A 44 1.56 11.28 -1.37
N TYR A 45 1.04 10.08 -1.62
CA TYR A 45 0.78 9.56 -2.98
C TYR A 45 -0.72 9.34 -3.27
N HIS A 46 -1.59 9.82 -2.37
CA HIS A 46 -3.05 9.77 -2.53
C HIS A 46 -3.47 10.40 -3.86
N VAL A 47 -4.44 9.77 -4.54
CA VAL A 47 -4.98 10.28 -5.80
C VAL A 47 -6.25 11.07 -5.51
N PRO A 48 -6.28 12.39 -5.82
CA PRO A 48 -7.48 13.19 -5.68
C PRO A 48 -8.68 12.57 -6.40
N GLY A 49 -9.83 12.51 -5.71
CA GLY A 49 -11.05 11.87 -6.22
C GLY A 49 -11.22 10.41 -5.80
N THR A 50 -10.23 9.80 -5.14
CA THR A 50 -10.38 8.51 -4.45
C THR A 50 -10.68 8.69 -2.96
N SER A 51 -11.12 7.64 -2.27
CA SER A 51 -11.36 7.64 -0.82
C SER A 51 -10.11 8.07 -0.05
N THR A 52 -10.28 8.75 1.08
CA THR A 52 -9.18 9.05 2.03
C THR A 52 -8.95 7.93 3.04
N ASP A 53 -9.72 6.84 2.97
CA ASP A 53 -9.51 5.65 3.78
C ASP A 53 -8.47 4.72 3.12
N SER A 54 -7.38 4.44 3.85
CA SER A 54 -6.33 3.52 3.40
C SER A 54 -6.78 2.07 3.20
N TYR A 55 -7.92 1.67 3.76
CA TYR A 55 -8.50 0.34 3.53
C TYR A 55 -9.35 0.27 2.26
N ASP A 56 -9.70 1.42 1.66
CA ASP A 56 -10.39 1.43 0.37
C ASP A 56 -9.48 0.81 -0.70
N PRO A 57 -9.94 -0.26 -1.39
CA PRO A 57 -9.11 -0.98 -2.36
C PRO A 57 -8.55 -0.08 -3.45
N VAL A 58 -9.35 0.85 -3.97
CA VAL A 58 -8.95 1.72 -5.08
C VAL A 58 -7.90 2.71 -4.59
N ALA A 59 -8.19 3.44 -3.51
CA ALA A 59 -7.27 4.42 -2.96
C ALA A 59 -5.93 3.78 -2.55
N ASN A 60 -5.97 2.62 -1.89
CA ASN A 60 -4.77 1.89 -1.47
C ASN A 60 -3.92 1.47 -2.67
N ILE A 61 -4.54 0.86 -3.69
CA ILE A 61 -3.84 0.43 -4.90
C ILE A 61 -3.25 1.62 -5.65
N THR A 62 -4.02 2.70 -5.83
CA THR A 62 -3.54 3.87 -6.57
C THR A 62 -2.39 4.57 -5.87
N ALA A 63 -2.44 4.72 -4.54
CA ALA A 63 -1.36 5.33 -3.77
C ALA A 63 -0.07 4.48 -3.83
N ALA A 64 -0.20 3.15 -3.66
CA ALA A 64 0.93 2.23 -3.77
C ALA A 64 1.55 2.22 -5.18
N CYS A 65 0.73 2.29 -6.24
CA CYS A 65 1.20 2.34 -7.62
C CYS A 65 1.98 3.64 -7.89
N ASN A 66 1.48 4.78 -7.41
CA ASN A 66 2.15 6.07 -7.56
C ASN A 66 3.50 6.09 -6.83
N TYR A 67 3.53 5.61 -5.58
CA TYR A 67 4.78 5.46 -4.85
C TYR A 67 5.75 4.52 -5.58
N ALA A 68 5.26 3.38 -6.07
CA ALA A 68 6.11 2.44 -6.80
C ALA A 68 6.69 3.04 -8.09
N ALA A 69 5.88 3.81 -8.82
CA ALA A 69 6.32 4.49 -10.03
C ALA A 69 7.41 5.53 -9.71
N ASP A 70 7.24 6.32 -8.65
CA ASP A 70 8.21 7.34 -8.24
C ASP A 70 9.55 6.72 -7.75
N ARG A 71 9.48 5.61 -7.00
CA ARG A 71 10.67 5.00 -6.39
C ARG A 71 11.35 3.94 -7.25
N TYR A 72 10.59 3.23 -8.07
CA TYR A 72 11.04 2.03 -8.79
C TYR A 72 10.67 2.04 -10.28
N GLY A 73 10.06 3.11 -10.79
CA GLY A 73 9.63 3.27 -12.18
C GLY A 73 8.33 2.54 -12.55
N SER A 74 7.96 1.48 -11.82
CA SER A 74 6.68 0.76 -11.96
C SER A 74 6.43 -0.15 -10.75
N ILE A 75 5.17 -0.44 -10.45
CA ILE A 75 4.76 -1.47 -9.49
C ILE A 75 5.22 -2.88 -9.88
N ASP A 76 5.47 -3.12 -11.17
CA ASP A 76 5.99 -4.42 -11.63
C ASP A 76 7.41 -4.68 -11.13
N ASN A 77 8.19 -3.62 -10.85
CA ASN A 77 9.56 -3.66 -10.36
C ASN A 77 9.66 -3.80 -8.84
N VAL A 78 8.53 -3.88 -8.13
CA VAL A 78 8.49 -4.04 -6.67
C VAL A 78 8.57 -5.53 -6.30
N PHE A 79 9.61 -5.87 -5.56
CA PHE A 79 9.87 -7.23 -5.05
C PHE A 79 9.84 -7.33 -3.51
N GLY A 80 9.56 -6.23 -2.79
CA GLY A 80 9.47 -6.16 -1.32
C GLY A 80 8.37 -5.21 -0.82
N ALA A 81 8.24 -5.07 0.50
CA ALA A 81 7.18 -4.28 1.16
C ALA A 81 7.34 -2.77 0.93
N TYR A 82 6.22 -2.04 1.03
CA TYR A 82 6.06 -0.61 0.76
C TYR A 82 6.50 0.31 1.90
#